data_AF-A0A225W320-F1
#
_entry.id   AF-A0A225W320-F1
#
_cell.length_a   1.000
_cell.length_b   1.000
_cell.length_c   1.000
_cell.angle_alpha   90.00
_cell.angle_beta   90.00
_cell.angle_gamma   90.00
#
_symmetry.space_group_name_H-M   'P 1'
#
loop_
_entity.id
_entity.type
_entity.pdbx_description
1 polymer ?
#
loop_
_entity_poly.entity_id
_entity_poly.type
_entity_poly.pdbx_seq_one_letter_code
_entity_poly.pdbx_strand_id
1 'polypeptide(L)'
;MRLSLFFVAIAASFLFTSQAFSATMDNNQAKIATLASPADPNERLLRVHPRVEEEDDSEDDSEERNYWKYFSRTDKDDLIAHAKNLGFDLKASFKDTSIFNRLSSDHQWAYINKLNEIKKNTSLPRPP
;
A
#
# COMPACT_ATOMS: atom_id res chain seq x y z
N MET A 1 36.46 -18.18 13.91
CA MET A 1 35.30 -18.84 14.56
C MET A 1 34.55 -17.86 15.46
N ARG A 2 33.72 -16.94 14.94
CA ARG A 2 32.79 -16.08 15.73
C ARG A 2 31.61 -15.55 14.90
N LEU A 3 30.86 -16.45 14.25
CA LEU A 3 29.65 -16.06 13.50
C LEU A 3 28.50 -17.08 13.69
N SER A 4 28.45 -17.79 14.81
CA SER A 4 27.42 -18.82 15.06
C SER A 4 26.60 -18.63 16.34
N LEU A 5 26.76 -17.50 17.05
CA LEU A 5 26.12 -17.32 18.36
C LEU A 5 24.76 -16.60 18.33
N PHE A 6 24.34 -16.03 17.19
CA PHE A 6 23.09 -15.29 17.11
C PHE A 6 21.86 -16.16 16.77
N PHE A 7 22.05 -17.33 16.16
CA PHE A 7 20.93 -18.17 15.71
C PHE A 7 20.31 -19.03 16.82
N VAL A 8 21.04 -19.31 17.91
CA VAL A 8 20.55 -20.20 18.98
C VAL A 8 19.53 -19.49 19.90
N ALA A 9 19.55 -18.16 19.98
CA ALA A 9 18.71 -17.41 20.92
C ALA A 9 17.24 -17.25 20.48
N ILE A 10 16.93 -17.36 19.19
CA ILE A 10 15.58 -17.07 18.65
C ILE A 10 14.61 -18.26 18.80
N ALA A 11 15.12 -19.50 18.81
CA ALA A 11 14.27 -20.69 18.88
C ALA A 11 13.60 -20.88 20.26
N ALA A 12 14.18 -20.37 21.34
CA ALA A 12 13.65 -20.55 22.69
C ALA A 12 12.43 -19.64 22.98
N SER A 13 12.29 -18.50 22.31
CA SER A 13 11.21 -17.54 22.58
C SER A 13 9.85 -17.96 22.03
N PHE A 14 9.81 -18.88 21.04
CA PHE A 14 8.56 -19.29 20.39
C PHE A 14 7.85 -20.46 21.08
N LEU A 15 8.54 -21.18 21.97
CA LEU A 15 7.96 -22.34 22.67
C LEU A 15 7.12 -21.97 23.90
N PHE A 16 7.19 -20.73 24.40
CA PHE A 16 6.50 -20.34 25.64
C PHE A 16 5.04 -19.87 25.44
N THR A 17 4.58 -19.66 24.21
CA THR A 17 3.21 -19.16 23.95
C THR A 17 2.25 -20.20 23.38
N SER A 18 2.70 -21.44 23.10
CA SER A 18 1.83 -22.48 22.53
C SER A 18 0.98 -23.24 23.57
N GLN A 19 1.18 -22.97 24.85
CA GLN A 19 0.42 -23.63 25.94
C GLN A 19 -0.86 -22.87 26.35
N ALA A 20 -1.50 -22.18 25.41
CA ALA A 20 -2.81 -21.54 25.63
C ALA A 20 -3.94 -22.09 24.73
N PHE A 21 -3.66 -23.05 23.84
CA PHE A 21 -4.68 -23.67 22.97
C PHE A 21 -5.04 -25.11 23.36
N SER A 22 -4.50 -25.65 24.46
CA SER A 22 -4.71 -27.04 24.86
C SER A 22 -5.29 -27.16 26.28
N ALA A 23 -6.42 -26.51 26.50
CA ALA A 23 -7.40 -26.78 27.56
C ALA A 23 -8.66 -26.01 27.11
N THR A 24 -9.80 -26.60 26.78
CA THR A 24 -10.42 -27.80 27.31
C THR A 24 -11.31 -28.43 26.24
N MET A 25 -11.21 -29.75 26.11
CA MET A 25 -12.20 -30.56 25.42
C MET A 25 -13.11 -31.14 26.50
N ASP A 26 -14.07 -30.34 26.95
CA ASP A 26 -15.20 -30.83 27.74
C ASP A 26 -16.51 -30.24 27.22
N ASN A 27 -17.29 -31.16 26.68
CA ASN A 27 -18.71 -31.10 26.36
C ASN A 27 -19.54 -30.19 27.30
N ASN A 28 -20.15 -29.15 26.74
CA ASN A 28 -21.39 -28.56 27.24
C ASN A 28 -22.04 -27.61 26.22
N GLN A 29 -22.89 -28.19 25.37
CA GLN A 29 -24.25 -27.70 25.09
C GLN A 29 -24.53 -26.22 25.45
N ALA A 30 -23.94 -25.26 24.73
CA ALA A 30 -24.24 -23.85 24.89
C ALA A 30 -25.39 -23.47 23.94
N LYS A 31 -26.60 -23.57 24.49
CA LYS A 31 -27.83 -22.94 24.03
C LYS A 31 -27.52 -21.55 23.48
N ILE A 32 -27.78 -21.33 22.18
CA ILE A 32 -27.68 -20.02 21.53
C ILE A 32 -28.68 -19.09 22.24
N ALA A 33 -28.19 -18.38 23.25
CA ALA A 33 -28.94 -17.33 23.92
C ALA A 33 -28.95 -16.13 22.98
N THR A 34 -30.14 -15.77 22.53
CA THR A 34 -30.50 -14.49 21.93
C THR A 34 -29.84 -13.36 22.72
N LEU A 35 -28.76 -12.82 22.17
CA LEU A 35 -28.20 -11.56 22.64
C LEU A 35 -29.18 -10.46 22.25
N ALA A 36 -29.84 -9.93 23.27
CA ALA A 36 -30.64 -8.72 23.17
C ALA A 36 -29.79 -7.60 22.55
N SER A 37 -30.43 -6.87 21.63
CA SER A 37 -29.94 -5.66 21.00
C SER A 37 -29.27 -4.73 22.00
N PRO A 38 -27.99 -4.35 21.82
CA PRO A 38 -27.49 -3.11 22.40
C PRO A 38 -28.14 -1.97 21.62
N ALA A 39 -29.02 -1.24 22.30
CA ALA A 39 -29.41 0.10 21.87
C ALA A 39 -28.16 0.99 21.93
N ASP A 40 -27.57 1.29 20.77
CA ASP A 40 -26.78 2.49 20.48
C ASP A 40 -26.23 2.42 19.05
N PRO A 41 -26.68 3.27 18.10
CA PRO A 41 -26.06 3.35 16.79
C PRO A 41 -24.80 4.23 16.90
N ASN A 42 -23.73 3.70 17.48
CA ASN A 42 -22.39 4.28 17.40
C ASN A 42 -21.72 3.96 16.05
N GLU A 43 -22.49 3.99 14.97
CA GLU A 43 -21.95 3.82 13.62
C GLU A 43 -21.29 5.12 13.17
N ARG A 44 -19.96 5.19 13.33
CA ARG A 44 -19.14 6.14 12.58
C ARG A 44 -19.23 5.78 11.10
N LEU A 45 -20.19 6.35 10.40
CA LEU A 45 -20.29 6.23 8.96
C LEU A 45 -19.05 6.89 8.32
N LEU A 46 -18.30 6.11 7.54
CA LEU A 46 -17.21 6.61 6.71
C LEU A 46 -17.79 7.67 5.77
N ARG A 47 -17.20 8.87 5.75
CA ARG A 47 -17.59 9.92 4.80
C ARG A 47 -17.38 9.39 3.39
N VAL A 48 -18.47 9.23 2.65
CA VAL A 48 -18.43 8.96 1.21
C VAL A 48 -18.02 10.26 0.53
N HIS A 49 -16.86 10.24 -0.13
CA HIS A 49 -16.47 11.33 -1.01
C HIS A 49 -17.31 11.27 -2.30
N PRO A 50 -17.91 12.39 -2.75
CA PRO A 50 -18.61 12.42 -4.02
C PRO A 50 -17.63 12.10 -5.14
N ARG A 51 -18.01 11.14 -6.00
CA ARG A 51 -17.32 10.90 -7.27
C ARG A 51 -17.67 12.06 -8.18
N VAL A 52 -16.75 13.01 -8.29
CA VAL A 52 -16.81 14.08 -9.28
C VAL A 52 -16.60 13.42 -10.64
N GLU A 53 -17.69 13.13 -11.34
CA GLU A 53 -17.66 12.87 -12.77
C GLU A 53 -17.46 14.23 -13.44
N GLU A 54 -16.21 14.64 -13.58
CA GLU A 54 -15.84 15.73 -14.48
C GLU A 54 -14.85 15.13 -15.47
N GLU A 55 -15.27 15.06 -16.72
CA GLU A 55 -14.37 15.02 -17.87
C GLU A 55 -13.59 16.33 -17.89
N ASP A 56 -12.67 16.49 -16.93
CA ASP A 56 -11.72 17.56 -16.93
C ASP A 56 -10.38 16.96 -17.36
N ASP A 57 -9.94 17.34 -18.55
CA ASP A 57 -8.57 17.17 -19.03
C ASP A 57 -7.62 18.13 -18.28
N SER A 58 -7.95 18.48 -17.03
CA SER A 58 -7.03 19.09 -16.12
C SER A 58 -6.04 18.01 -15.71
N GLU A 59 -4.80 18.20 -16.13
CA GLU A 59 -3.66 17.55 -15.52
C GLU A 59 -3.80 17.72 -14.00
N ASP A 60 -4.16 16.63 -13.31
CA ASP A 60 -4.33 16.50 -11.86
C ASP A 60 -3.47 17.50 -11.08
N ASP A 61 -4.10 18.64 -10.76
CA ASP A 61 -3.54 19.77 -10.02
C ASP A 61 -3.70 19.54 -8.51
N SER A 62 -3.47 18.30 -8.06
CA SER A 62 -3.19 18.04 -6.64
C SER A 62 -1.79 18.58 -6.33
N GLU A 63 -1.73 19.90 -6.08
CA GLU A 63 -0.51 20.71 -5.89
C GLU A 63 0.46 20.17 -4.83
N GLU A 64 0.01 19.30 -3.92
CA GLU A 64 0.82 18.90 -2.77
C GLU A 64 1.91 17.87 -3.05
N ARG A 65 1.81 17.03 -4.11
CA ARG A 65 2.82 15.97 -4.38
C ARG A 65 3.04 15.64 -5.86
N ASN A 66 2.64 16.51 -6.79
CA ASN A 66 2.77 16.19 -8.21
C ASN A 66 4.21 16.42 -8.75
N TYR A 67 5.13 15.51 -8.42
CA TYR A 67 6.51 15.50 -8.96
C TYR A 67 6.55 15.45 -10.49
N TRP A 68 5.49 14.97 -11.12
CA TRP A 68 5.35 14.89 -12.57
C TRP A 68 5.57 16.25 -13.24
N LYS A 69 5.10 17.35 -12.64
CA LYS A 69 5.22 18.71 -13.20
C LYS A 69 6.68 19.15 -13.36
N TYR A 70 7.56 18.69 -12.47
CA TYR A 70 8.97 19.07 -12.44
C TYR A 70 9.87 18.22 -13.34
N PHE A 71 9.37 17.09 -13.84
CA PHE A 71 10.15 16.22 -14.72
C PHE A 71 10.29 16.82 -16.12
N SER A 72 11.48 16.66 -16.69
CA SER A 72 11.72 17.01 -18.10
C SER A 72 10.85 16.15 -19.02
N ARG A 73 10.65 16.60 -20.26
CA ARG A 73 9.89 15.81 -21.24
C ARG A 73 10.52 14.43 -21.47
N THR A 74 11.84 14.37 -21.53
CA THR A 74 12.60 13.12 -21.68
C THR A 74 12.39 12.19 -20.49
N ASP A 75 12.43 12.71 -19.25
CA ASP A 75 12.19 11.90 -18.06
C ASP A 75 10.77 11.32 -18.01
N LYS A 76 9.78 12.12 -18.42
CA LYS A 76 8.38 11.68 -18.54
C LYS A 76 8.24 10.57 -19.57
N ASP A 77 8.83 10.75 -20.76
CA ASP A 77 8.78 9.77 -21.84
C ASP A 77 9.48 8.46 -21.44
N ASP A 78 10.63 8.55 -20.76
CA ASP A 78 11.37 7.41 -20.21
C ASP A 78 10.57 6.65 -19.15
N LEU A 79 9.89 7.37 -18.24
CA LEU A 79 9.00 6.77 -17.24
C LEU A 79 7.82 6.03 -17.88
N ILE A 80 7.20 6.64 -18.90
CA ILE A 80 6.10 6.02 -19.65
C ILE A 80 6.59 4.77 -20.38
N ALA A 81 7.75 4.82 -21.02
CA ALA A 81 8.33 3.68 -21.72
C ALA A 81 8.67 2.55 -20.73
N HIS A 82 9.25 2.88 -19.57
CA HIS A 82 9.56 1.91 -18.53
C HIS A 82 8.30 1.25 -17.96
N ALA A 83 7.25 2.03 -17.68
CA ALA A 83 5.96 1.50 -17.22
C ALA A 83 5.33 0.54 -18.24
N LYS A 84 5.36 0.89 -19.53
CA LYS A 84 4.90 0.01 -20.62
C LYS A 84 5.69 -1.30 -20.67
N ASN A 85 7.01 -1.24 -20.50
CA ASN A 85 7.86 -2.44 -20.44
C ASN A 85 7.54 -3.33 -19.22
N LEU A 86 7.09 -2.75 -18.11
CA LEU A 86 6.62 -3.48 -16.92
C LEU A 86 5.18 -4.00 -17.08
N GLY A 87 4.50 -3.68 -18.18
CA GLY A 87 3.19 -4.21 -18.54
C GLY A 87 1.99 -3.37 -18.09
N PHE A 88 2.16 -2.08 -17.80
CA PHE A 88 1.03 -1.21 -17.45
C PHE A 88 1.09 0.16 -18.12
N ASP A 89 -0.09 0.81 -18.21
CA ASP A 89 -0.20 2.19 -18.69
C ASP A 89 -0.11 3.16 -17.52
N LEU A 90 0.96 3.95 -17.50
CA LEU A 90 1.22 4.95 -16.48
C LEU A 90 0.12 6.04 -16.43
N LYS A 91 -0.31 6.55 -17.59
CA LYS A 91 -1.31 7.64 -17.62
C LYS A 91 -2.67 7.14 -17.15
N ALA A 92 -3.04 5.92 -17.54
CA ALA A 92 -4.26 5.30 -17.03
C ALA A 92 -4.17 5.09 -15.51
N SER A 93 -2.99 4.74 -14.98
CA SER A 93 -2.81 4.50 -13.53
C SER A 93 -2.99 5.75 -12.67
N PHE A 94 -2.83 6.95 -13.23
CA PHE A 94 -3.15 8.20 -12.53
C PHE A 94 -4.65 8.36 -12.27
N LYS A 95 -5.49 7.84 -13.16
CA LYS A 95 -6.96 7.84 -13.02
C LYS A 95 -7.46 6.64 -12.21
N ASP A 96 -6.79 5.49 -12.34
CA ASP A 96 -7.15 4.25 -11.65
C ASP A 96 -5.92 3.59 -11.02
N THR A 97 -5.79 3.77 -9.71
CA THR A 97 -4.68 3.21 -8.92
C THR A 97 -4.67 1.67 -8.90
N SER A 98 -5.79 1.01 -9.21
CA SER A 98 -5.86 -0.44 -9.26
C SER A 98 -4.97 -1.03 -10.35
N ILE A 99 -4.71 -0.27 -11.43
CA ILE A 99 -3.81 -0.67 -12.52
C ILE A 99 -2.40 -0.93 -11.99
N PHE A 100 -1.87 -0.02 -11.16
CA PHE A 100 -0.55 -0.19 -10.54
C PHE A 100 -0.57 -1.28 -9.46
N ASN A 101 -1.62 -1.32 -8.64
CA ASN A 101 -1.71 -2.26 -7.51
C ASN A 101 -1.81 -3.73 -7.94
N ARG A 102 -2.25 -4.01 -9.18
CA ARG A 102 -2.30 -5.36 -9.77
C ARG A 102 -0.93 -5.89 -10.21
N LEU A 103 0.08 -5.04 -10.33
CA LEU A 103 1.43 -5.45 -10.68
C LEU A 103 2.03 -6.34 -9.60
N SER A 104 2.99 -7.19 -9.98
CA SER A 104 3.82 -7.89 -9.00
C SER A 104 4.62 -6.90 -8.17
N SER A 105 4.97 -7.28 -6.94
CA SER A 105 5.81 -6.46 -6.07
C SER A 105 7.13 -6.08 -6.74
N ASP A 106 7.74 -6.98 -7.52
CA ASP A 106 8.98 -6.72 -8.24
C ASP A 106 8.81 -5.63 -9.31
N HIS A 107 7.72 -5.65 -10.07
CA HIS A 107 7.44 -4.61 -11.08
C HIS A 107 7.14 -3.27 -10.43
N GLN A 108 6.39 -3.26 -9.32
CA GLN A 108 6.15 -2.03 -8.56
C GLN A 108 7.47 -1.45 -8.04
N TRP A 109 8.35 -2.30 -7.50
CA TRP A 109 9.65 -1.88 -6.98
C TRP A 109 10.57 -1.34 -8.08
N ALA A 110 10.61 -2.00 -9.24
CA ALA A 110 11.35 -1.55 -10.41
C ALA A 110 10.91 -0.15 -10.88
N TYR A 111 9.59 0.06 -10.98
CA TYR A 111 9.03 1.36 -11.33
C TYR A 111 9.41 2.45 -10.31
N ILE A 112 9.22 2.17 -9.02
CA ILE A 112 9.51 3.12 -7.93
C ILE A 112 11.00 3.50 -7.92
N ASN A 113 11.90 2.56 -8.18
CA ASN A 113 13.32 2.86 -8.28
C ASN A 113 13.63 3.80 -9.44
N LYS A 114 13.06 3.54 -10.62
CA LYS A 114 13.27 4.40 -11.78
C LYS A 114 12.75 5.82 -11.51
N LEU A 115 11.58 5.91 -10.88
CA LEU A 115 11.02 7.19 -10.43
C LEU A 115 11.96 7.91 -9.45
N ASN A 116 12.54 7.20 -8.48
CA ASN A 116 13.45 7.78 -7.50
C ASN A 116 14.79 8.22 -8.10
N GLU A 117 15.30 7.49 -9.10
CA GLU A 117 16.49 7.88 -9.87
C GLU A 117 16.26 9.23 -10.56
N ILE A 118 15.13 9.37 -11.26
CA ILE A 118 14.75 10.62 -11.93
C ILE A 118 14.56 11.75 -10.91
N LYS A 119 13.89 11.49 -9.78
CA LYS A 119 13.70 12.48 -8.71
C LYS A 119 15.02 12.99 -8.15
N LYS A 120 16.02 12.12 -8.00
CA LYS A 120 17.35 12.51 -7.51
C LYS A 120 18.09 13.40 -8.51
N ASN A 121 17.90 13.14 -9.80
CA ASN A 121 18.56 13.89 -10.88
C ASN A 121 17.83 15.19 -11.21
N THR A 122 16.54 15.28 -10.89
CA THR A 122 15.74 16.50 -11.04
C THR A 122 16.13 17.48 -9.93
N SER A 123 16.63 18.67 -10.27
CA SER A 123 16.87 19.72 -9.28
C SER A 123 15.53 20.26 -8.77
N LEU A 124 15.02 19.68 -7.69
CA LEU A 124 13.80 20.16 -7.07
C LEU A 124 14.07 21.53 -6.42
N PRO A 125 13.16 22.51 -6.59
CA PRO A 125 13.25 23.76 -5.84
C PRO A 125 13.21 23.42 -4.35
N ARG A 126 14.21 23.91 -3.60
CA ARG A 126 14.29 23.72 -2.15
C ARG A 126 13.10 24.47 -1.52
N PRO A 127 12.30 23.84 -0.64
CA PRO A 127 11.22 24.57 0.03
C PRO A 127 11.81 25.75 0.82
N PRO A 128 11.07 26.88 0.91
CA PRO A 128 11.52 28.10 1.59
C PRO A 128 11.80 27.90 3.08
#